data_AF-A0A7C2SJN6-F1
#
_entry.id   AF-A0A7C2SJN6-F1
#
_cell.length_a   1.000
_cell.length_b   1.000
_cell.length_c   1.000
_cell.angle_alpha   90.00
_cell.angle_beta   90.00
_cell.angle_gamma   90.00
#
_symmetry.space_group_name_H-M   'P 1'
#
loop_
_entity.id
_entity.type
_entity.pdbx_description
1 polymer ?
#
loop_
_entity_poly.entity_id
_entity_poly.type
_entity_poly.pdbx_seq_one_letter_code
_entity_poly.pdbx_strand_id
1 'polypeptide(L)'
;MKTNKLIGIIGILILIIGGFLPLAHLGDEVITIAPVYDNYDVAISLWVWKDISAFAITYGLTLLICFYLLLKNYKPGYLISASLSLIAILFIYFSVWLTSIKVEEFGNVEFKLCYAWIIFIIGYVLMFYGGLKIKKN
;
A
#
# COMPACT_ATOMS: atom_id res chain seq x y z
N MET A 1 7.77 16.65 20.30
CA MET A 1 7.52 15.21 20.08
C MET A 1 8.87 14.50 19.98
N LYS A 2 9.10 13.33 20.58
CA LYS A 2 10.41 12.63 20.48
C LYS A 2 10.72 12.34 19.01
N THR A 3 11.95 12.59 18.55
CA THR A 3 12.38 12.47 17.14
C THR A 3 11.93 11.16 16.48
N ASN A 4 12.00 10.04 17.20
CA ASN A 4 11.60 8.73 16.66
C ASN A 4 10.09 8.60 16.36
N LYS A 5 9.24 9.28 17.13
CA LYS A 5 7.80 9.32 16.90
C LYS A 5 7.47 10.16 15.66
N LEU A 6 8.25 11.22 15.43
CA LEU A 6 8.14 12.03 14.21
C LEU A 6 8.51 11.21 12.97
N ILE A 7 9.59 10.43 13.03
CA ILE A 7 9.99 9.51 11.95
C ILE A 7 8.86 8.53 11.61
N GLY A 8 8.22 7.92 12.62
CA GLY A 8 7.09 7.02 12.41
C GLY A 8 5.89 7.69 11.73
N ILE A 9 5.54 8.92 12.15
CA ILE A 9 4.46 9.69 11.54
C ILE A 9 4.79 10.05 10.09
N ILE A 10 6.02 10.48 9.79
CA ILE A 10 6.46 10.76 8.43
C ILE A 10 6.34 9.51 7.56
N GLY A 11 6.75 8.34 8.07
CA GLY A 11 6.59 7.07 7.36
C GLY A 11 5.13 6.76 7.02
N ILE A 12 4.20 6.94 7.97
CA ILE A 12 2.76 6.76 7.74
C ILE A 12 2.24 7.73 6.68
N LEU A 13 2.63 9.00 6.72
CA LEU A 13 2.20 10.00 5.74
C LEU A 13 2.72 9.68 4.33
N ILE A 14 3.99 9.24 4.21
CA ILE A 14 4.57 8.78 2.95
C ILE A 14 3.77 7.61 2.39
N LEU A 15 3.39 6.66 3.24
CA LEU A 15 2.57 5.52 2.84
C LEU A 15 1.20 5.97 2.33
N ILE A 16 0.50 6.86 3.06
CA ILE A 16 -0.79 7.41 2.62
C ILE A 16 -0.66 8.05 1.23
N ILE A 17 0.35 8.90 1.02
CA ILE A 17 0.61 9.54 -0.29
C ILE A 17 0.91 8.49 -1.36
N GLY A 18 1.70 7.46 -1.02
CA GLY A 18 2.00 6.33 -1.90
C GLY A 18 0.76 5.61 -2.42
N GLY A 19 -0.32 5.56 -1.63
CA GLY A 19 -1.60 4.98 -2.04
C GLY A 19 -2.28 5.71 -3.21
N PHE A 20 -1.97 6.98 -3.44
CA PHE A 20 -2.52 7.77 -4.55
C PHE A 20 -1.62 7.78 -5.79
N LEU A 21 -0.43 7.18 -5.72
CA LEU A 21 0.51 7.18 -6.82
C LEU A 21 0.31 5.96 -7.74
N PRO A 22 0.64 6.12 -9.05
CA PRO A 22 0.70 5.01 -10.00
C PRO A 22 1.58 3.86 -9.48
N LEU A 23 1.01 2.66 -9.35
CA LEU A 23 1.72 1.42 -9.06
C LEU A 23 2.26 0.77 -10.34
N ALA A 24 1.47 0.87 -11.42
CA ALA A 24 1.82 0.37 -12.75
C ALA A 24 1.02 1.11 -13.84
N HIS A 25 1.50 1.01 -15.08
CA HIS A 25 0.79 1.39 -16.29
C HIS A 25 0.35 0.14 -17.06
N LEU A 26 -0.82 0.25 -17.70
CA LEU A 26 -1.38 -0.74 -18.60
C LEU A 26 -1.82 -0.03 -19.89
N GLY A 27 -0.94 0.03 -20.89
CA GLY A 27 -1.12 0.97 -22.02
C GLY A 27 -1.20 2.42 -21.52
N ASP A 28 -2.27 3.13 -21.86
CA ASP A 28 -2.52 4.50 -21.39
C ASP A 28 -3.15 4.57 -19.97
N GLU A 29 -3.58 3.42 -19.42
CA GLU A 29 -4.26 3.34 -18.13
C GLU A 29 -3.29 3.22 -16.95
N VAL A 30 -3.75 3.60 -15.75
CA VAL A 30 -2.96 3.60 -14.52
C VAL A 30 -3.58 2.71 -13.45
N ILE A 31 -2.73 1.91 -12.80
CA ILE A 31 -3.10 1.11 -11.64
C ILE A 31 -2.73 1.86 -10.35
N THR A 32 -3.68 2.15 -9.46
CA THR A 32 -3.45 2.81 -8.16
C THR A 32 -4.20 2.10 -7.02
N ILE A 33 -3.96 2.48 -5.75
CA ILE A 33 -4.72 1.98 -4.58
C ILE A 33 -6.02 2.79 -4.37
N ALA A 34 -6.04 4.07 -4.73
CA ALA A 34 -7.21 4.95 -4.63
C ALA A 34 -7.40 5.80 -5.90
N PRO A 35 -8.62 5.89 -6.51
CA PRO A 35 -9.88 5.22 -6.21
C PRO A 35 -10.15 4.02 -7.15
N VAL A 36 -10.36 2.86 -6.54
CA VAL A 36 -10.99 1.65 -7.12
C VAL A 36 -12.53 1.82 -7.19
N TYR A 37 -13.00 3.06 -7.31
CA TYR A 37 -14.41 3.37 -7.47
C TYR A 37 -14.59 4.02 -8.84
N ASP A 38 -15.34 3.30 -9.66
CA ASP A 38 -15.90 3.64 -10.97
C ASP A 38 -15.11 3.27 -12.24
N ASN A 39 -15.66 2.22 -12.85
CA ASN A 39 -16.08 2.14 -14.24
C ASN A 39 -15.02 1.83 -15.29
N TYR A 40 -14.71 0.55 -15.43
CA TYR A 40 -14.74 -0.02 -16.77
C TYR A 40 -15.54 -1.33 -16.78
N ASP A 41 -16.66 -1.28 -17.50
CA ASP A 41 -17.22 -2.41 -18.23
C ASP A 41 -16.18 -2.92 -19.25
N VAL A 42 -15.04 -3.45 -18.77
CA VAL A 42 -14.23 -4.34 -19.60
C VAL A 42 -15.02 -5.64 -19.66
N ALA A 43 -15.94 -5.65 -20.62
CA ALA A 43 -16.69 -6.81 -21.03
C ALA A 43 -15.72 -7.98 -21.19
N ILE A 44 -15.97 -9.00 -20.38
CA ILE A 44 -15.39 -10.35 -20.44
C ILE A 44 -13.93 -10.40 -19.94
N SER A 45 -13.78 -10.93 -18.72
CA SER A 45 -12.56 -11.52 -18.13
C SER A 45 -11.57 -10.61 -17.37
N LEU A 46 -12.02 -9.87 -16.35
CA LEU A 46 -11.11 -9.26 -15.37
C LEU A 46 -11.54 -9.54 -13.92
N TRP A 47 -11.43 -10.82 -13.52
CA TRP A 47 -11.57 -11.29 -12.14
C TRP A 47 -10.49 -10.75 -11.16
N VAL A 48 -9.55 -9.90 -11.60
CA VAL A 48 -8.36 -9.52 -10.81
C VAL A 48 -8.56 -8.27 -9.95
N TRP A 49 -9.60 -7.48 -10.20
CA TRP A 49 -9.73 -6.14 -9.60
C TRP A 49 -10.56 -6.07 -8.33
N LYS A 50 -11.50 -7.01 -8.11
CA LYS A 50 -12.28 -7.08 -6.87
C LYS A 50 -11.40 -7.33 -5.65
N ASP A 51 -10.32 -8.10 -5.80
CA ASP A 51 -9.44 -8.47 -4.69
C ASP A 51 -8.54 -7.30 -4.24
N ILE A 52 -8.07 -6.47 -5.19
CA ILE A 52 -7.24 -5.28 -4.87
C ILE A 52 -8.02 -4.30 -3.98
N SER A 53 -9.33 -4.16 -4.19
CA SER A 53 -10.19 -3.24 -3.42
C SER A 53 -10.24 -3.59 -1.92
N ALA A 54 -10.31 -4.87 -1.56
CA ALA A 54 -10.34 -5.33 -0.17
C ALA A 54 -8.98 -5.14 0.52
N PHE A 55 -7.88 -5.34 -0.21
CA PHE A 55 -6.53 -5.06 0.31
C PHE A 55 -6.26 -3.57 0.45
N ALA A 56 -6.78 -2.74 -0.46
CA ALA A 56 -6.69 -1.27 -0.40
C ALA A 56 -7.39 -0.70 0.84
N ILE A 57 -8.60 -1.18 1.16
CA ILE A 57 -9.34 -0.76 2.36
C ILE A 57 -8.59 -1.22 3.62
N THR A 58 -8.17 -2.50 3.66
CA THR A 58 -7.39 -3.05 4.78
C THR A 58 -6.11 -2.26 5.01
N TYR A 59 -5.40 -1.92 3.93
CA TYR A 59 -4.21 -1.08 3.97
C TYR A 59 -4.50 0.30 4.58
N GLY A 60 -5.52 1.01 4.09
CA GLY A 60 -5.90 2.33 4.65
C GLY A 60 -6.26 2.27 6.13
N LEU A 61 -7.07 1.28 6.54
CA LEU A 61 -7.45 1.09 7.94
C LEU A 61 -6.25 0.77 8.83
N THR A 62 -5.35 -0.12 8.39
CA THR A 62 -4.15 -0.46 9.17
C THR A 62 -3.22 0.73 9.37
N LEU A 63 -3.10 1.65 8.39
CA LEU A 63 -2.35 2.89 8.55
C LEU A 63 -2.97 3.84 9.58
N LEU A 64 -4.30 4.00 9.57
CA LEU A 64 -5.01 4.80 10.57
C LEU A 64 -4.84 4.23 11.98
N ILE A 65 -4.91 2.90 12.13
CA ILE A 65 -4.65 2.21 13.40
C ILE A 65 -3.19 2.42 13.83
N CYS A 66 -2.22 2.29 12.92
CA CYS A 66 -0.81 2.58 13.22
C CYS A 66 -0.64 4.00 13.73
N PHE A 67 -1.27 4.98 13.08
CA PHE A 67 -1.23 6.37 13.49
C PHE A 67 -1.77 6.56 14.92
N TYR A 68 -2.96 6.01 15.21
CA TYR A 68 -3.57 6.06 16.54
C TYR A 68 -2.68 5.41 17.62
N LEU A 69 -2.17 4.20 17.37
CA LEU A 69 -1.36 3.45 18.34
C LEU A 69 0.01 4.09 18.58
N LEU A 70 0.60 4.71 17.55
CA LEU A 70 1.81 5.52 17.68
C LEU A 70 1.56 6.74 18.56
N LEU A 71 0.42 7.41 18.39
CA LEU A 71 0.03 8.54 19.25
C LEU A 71 -0.15 8.11 20.71
N LYS A 72 -0.72 6.92 20.95
CA LYS A 72 -0.88 6.32 22.28
C LYS A 72 0.38 5.67 22.85
N ASN A 73 1.48 5.62 22.10
CA ASN A 73 2.73 4.93 22.46
C ASN A 73 2.52 3.43 22.81
N TYR A 74 1.55 2.77 22.18
CA TYR A 74 1.28 1.35 22.43
C TYR A 74 2.09 0.47 21.46
N LYS A 75 3.32 0.11 21.87
CA LYS A 75 4.28 -0.62 21.01
C LYS A 75 3.77 -1.95 20.45
N PRO A 76 3.19 -2.88 21.24
CA PRO A 76 2.82 -4.19 20.72
C PRO A 76 1.77 -4.09 19.61
N GLY A 77 0.70 -3.33 19.85
CA GLY A 77 -0.35 -3.13 18.84
C GLY A 77 0.18 -2.39 17.62
N TYR A 78 1.03 -1.37 17.80
CA TYR A 78 1.64 -0.67 16.66
C TYR A 78 2.43 -1.63 15.76
N LEU A 79 3.28 -2.48 16.33
CA LEU A 79 4.09 -3.41 15.54
C LEU A 79 3.22 -4.47 14.85
N ILE A 80 2.17 -4.96 15.49
CA ILE A 80 1.19 -5.87 14.86
C ILE A 80 0.52 -5.17 13.67
N SER A 81 0.00 -3.96 13.86
CA SER A 81 -0.64 -3.19 12.79
C SER A 81 0.33 -2.84 11.66
N ALA A 82 1.59 -2.52 11.97
CA ALA A 82 2.63 -2.28 10.98
C ALA A 82 2.89 -3.55 10.15
N SER A 83 3.05 -4.72 10.79
CA SER A 83 3.19 -5.99 10.08
C SER A 83 1.98 -6.32 9.20
N LEU A 84 0.76 -6.06 9.68
CA LEU A 84 -0.45 -6.25 8.87
C LEU A 84 -0.48 -5.33 7.64
N SER A 85 -0.02 -4.08 7.78
CA SER A 85 0.09 -3.15 6.65
C SER A 85 1.11 -3.63 5.60
N LEU A 86 2.21 -4.27 6.03
CA LEU A 86 3.17 -4.89 5.10
C LEU A 86 2.55 -6.04 4.33
N ILE A 87 1.82 -6.92 5.02
CA ILE A 87 1.11 -8.04 4.40
C ILE A 87 0.12 -7.51 3.36
N ALA A 88 -0.62 -6.43 3.67
CA ALA A 88 -1.52 -5.80 2.71
C ALA A 88 -0.77 -5.26 1.47
N ILE A 89 0.37 -4.57 1.66
CA ILE A 89 1.22 -4.08 0.55
C ILE A 89 1.70 -5.26 -0.31
N LEU A 90 2.12 -6.38 0.29
CA LEU A 90 2.55 -7.58 -0.44
C LEU A 90 1.42 -8.21 -1.25
N PHE A 91 0.20 -8.25 -0.74
CA PHE A 91 -0.95 -8.73 -1.50
C PHE A 91 -1.33 -7.80 -2.65
N ILE A 92 -1.21 -6.48 -2.47
CA ILE A 92 -1.39 -5.51 -3.55
C ILE A 92 -0.31 -5.73 -4.62
N TYR A 93 0.95 -5.89 -4.23
CA TYR A 93 2.03 -6.22 -5.16
C TYR A 93 1.78 -7.52 -5.93
N PHE A 94 1.40 -8.58 -5.23
CA PHE A 94 1.09 -9.87 -5.84
C PHE A 94 -0.07 -9.76 -6.84
N SER A 95 -1.10 -8.98 -6.50
CA SER A 95 -2.24 -8.74 -7.40
C SER A 95 -1.82 -7.98 -8.66
N VAL A 96 -0.99 -6.94 -8.53
CA VAL A 96 -0.44 -6.18 -9.67
C VAL A 96 0.46 -7.07 -10.54
N TRP A 97 1.26 -7.93 -9.93
CA TRP A 97 2.11 -8.89 -10.65
C TRP A 97 1.29 -9.96 -11.38
N LEU A 98 0.21 -10.49 -10.79
CA LEU A 98 -0.69 -11.40 -11.50
C LEU A 98 -1.37 -10.73 -12.69
N THR A 99 -1.71 -9.44 -12.58
CA THR A 99 -2.20 -8.65 -13.72
C THR A 99 -1.15 -8.59 -14.84
N SER A 100 0.13 -8.40 -14.53
CA SER A 100 1.17 -8.31 -15.57
C SER A 100 1.30 -9.59 -16.39
N ILE A 101 1.29 -10.76 -15.73
CA ILE A 101 1.41 -12.07 -16.40
C ILE A 101 0.25 -12.29 -17.38
N LYS A 102 -0.98 -11.96 -16.95
CA LYS A 102 -2.17 -12.13 -17.79
C LYS A 102 -2.20 -11.20 -18.98
N VAL A 103 -1.64 -9.99 -18.84
CA VAL A 103 -1.62 -8.99 -19.91
C VAL A 103 -0.64 -9.37 -21.03
N GLU A 104 0.49 -9.99 -20.69
CA GLU A 104 1.44 -10.51 -21.68
C GLU A 104 0.81 -11.53 -22.64
N GLU A 105 -0.23 -12.26 -22.22
CA GLU A 105 -0.97 -13.21 -23.07
C GLU A 105 -1.76 -12.52 -24.20
N PHE A 106 -2.09 -11.22 -24.07
CA PHE A 106 -2.88 -10.47 -25.05
C PHE A 106 -2.02 -9.74 -26.12
N GLY A 107 -0.69 -9.78 -26.01
CA GLY A 107 0.29 -9.37 -27.03
C GLY A 107 0.33 -7.88 -27.44
N ASN A 108 -0.73 -7.11 -27.18
CA ASN A 108 -0.93 -5.74 -27.68
C ASN A 108 -0.96 -4.67 -26.58
N VAL A 109 -0.76 -5.04 -25.32
CA VAL A 109 -0.84 -4.10 -24.19
C VAL A 109 0.47 -4.13 -23.41
N GLU A 110 1.15 -2.99 -23.32
CA GLU A 110 2.40 -2.85 -22.57
C GLU A 110 2.10 -2.69 -21.07
N PHE A 111 2.74 -3.52 -20.23
CA PHE A 111 2.69 -3.40 -18.78
C PHE A 111 4.00 -2.84 -18.23
N LYS A 112 3.93 -1.83 -17.35
CA LYS A 112 5.12 -1.22 -16.74
C LYS A 112 4.94 -0.89 -15.27
N LEU A 113 5.83 -1.38 -14.41
CA LEU A 113 5.88 -1.00 -13.00
C LEU A 113 6.34 0.45 -12.82
N CYS A 114 5.73 1.14 -11.85
CA CYS A 114 6.03 2.54 -11.53
C CYS A 114 6.88 2.69 -10.26
N TYR A 115 7.36 3.91 -10.01
CA TYR A 115 8.23 4.20 -8.86
C TYR A 115 7.52 4.25 -7.50
N ALA A 116 6.19 4.16 -7.45
CA ALA A 116 5.46 4.17 -6.18
C ALA A 116 5.93 3.08 -5.22
N TRP A 117 6.36 1.91 -5.71
CA TRP A 117 6.92 0.83 -4.89
C TRP A 117 8.11 1.26 -4.01
N ILE A 118 8.95 2.16 -4.52
CA ILE A 118 10.08 2.71 -3.75
C ILE A 118 9.56 3.57 -2.60
N ILE A 119 8.50 4.34 -2.84
CA ILE A 119 7.84 5.18 -1.83
C ILE A 119 7.21 4.30 -0.74
N PHE A 120 6.59 3.17 -1.10
CA PHE A 120 6.12 2.19 -0.12
C PHE A 120 7.25 1.63 0.75
N ILE A 121 8.38 1.26 0.15
CA ILE A 121 9.55 0.74 0.90
C ILE A 121 10.06 1.79 1.88
N ILE A 122 10.29 3.03 1.42
CA ILE A 122 10.79 4.12 2.25
C ILE A 122 9.81 4.42 3.40
N GLY A 123 8.53 4.59 3.09
CA GLY A 123 7.50 4.86 4.07
C GLY A 123 7.39 3.75 5.12
N TYR A 124 7.44 2.50 4.69
CA TYR A 124 7.38 1.34 5.58
C TYR A 124 8.58 1.26 6.51
N VAL A 125 9.80 1.44 6.00
CA VAL A 125 11.03 1.43 6.81
C VAL A 125 10.99 2.50 7.90
N LEU A 126 10.57 3.72 7.56
CA LEU A 126 10.44 4.82 8.52
C LEU A 126 9.37 4.56 9.57
N MET A 127 8.20 4.08 9.14
CA MET A 127 7.10 3.69 10.03
C MET A 127 7.55 2.59 11.01
N PHE A 128 8.17 1.51 10.51
CA PHE A 128 8.62 0.40 11.34
C PHE A 128 9.73 0.83 12.32
N TYR A 129 10.69 1.62 11.87
CA TYR A 129 11.75 2.19 12.71
C TYR A 129 11.17 3.04 13.86
N GLY A 130 10.18 3.90 13.56
CA GLY A 130 9.49 4.69 14.56
C GLY A 130 8.82 3.83 15.64
N GLY A 131 8.23 2.71 15.24
CA GLY A 131 7.61 1.72 16.13
C GLY A 131 8.57 1.03 17.09
N LEU A 132 9.73 0.61 16.59
CA LEU A 132 10.74 -0.08 17.40
C LEU A 132 11.22 0.79 18.57
N LYS A 133 11.26 2.11 18.36
CA LYS A 133 11.73 3.11 19.31
C LYS A 133 10.65 3.64 20.27
N ILE A 134 9.41 3.16 20.18
CA ILE A 134 8.37 3.44 21.18
C ILE A 134 8.84 2.88 22.54
N LYS A 135 8.96 3.74 23.55
CA LYS A 135 9.23 3.29 24.93
C LYS A 135 7.95 2.71 25.51
N LYS A 136 8.04 1.55 26.16
CA LYS A 136 6.94 0.94 26.90
C LYS A 136 6.54 1.92 28.01
N ASN A 137 5.29 2.38 28.00
CA ASN A 137 4.69 3.00 29.18
C ASN A 137 4.43 1.93 30.24
#